data_AF-V4HHM7-F1
#
_entry.id   AF-V4HHM7-F1
#
_cell.length_a   1.000
_cell.length_b   1.000
_cell.length_c   1.000
_cell.angle_alpha   90.00
_cell.angle_beta   90.00
_cell.angle_gamma   90.00
#
_symmetry.space_group_name_H-M   'P 1'
#
loop_
_entity.id
_entity.type
_entity.pdbx_description
1 polymer ?
#
loop_
_entity_poly.entity_id
_entity_poly.type
_entity_poly.pdbx_seq_one_letter_code
_entity_poly.pdbx_strand_id
1 'polypeptide(L)'
;ADEAGARDAGSVVVPATVRDDPVVAAVATGGTAPALSRHLRRTIEADLSGAGAMADLLGEIRTDLRARELSESERRTAIRTVVESPAVWKGLQEGVAKGRREAERVMEAIE
;
A
#
# COMPACT_ATOMS: atom_id res chain seq x y z
N ALA A 1 22.70 -3.37 -15.92
CA ALA A 1 23.07 -4.44 -14.97
C ALA A 1 23.81 -3.79 -13.80
N ASP A 2 23.82 -4.40 -12.60
CA ASP A 2 24.64 -3.89 -11.50
C ASP A 2 26.12 -4.09 -11.84
N GLU A 3 26.82 -2.99 -12.15
CA GLU A 3 28.25 -2.98 -12.37
C GLU A 3 28.98 -2.45 -11.13
N ALA A 4 30.10 -3.09 -10.78
CA ALA A 4 31.00 -2.65 -9.74
C ALA A 4 32.10 -1.77 -10.37
N GLY A 5 32.22 -0.51 -9.95
CA GLY A 5 33.23 0.43 -10.46
C GLY A 5 32.73 1.88 -10.57
N ALA A 6 33.61 2.76 -11.06
CA ALA A 6 33.22 4.11 -11.45
C ALA A 6 32.16 4.00 -12.56
N ARG A 7 31.02 4.68 -12.38
CA ARG A 7 29.92 4.61 -13.34
C ARG A 7 30.01 5.78 -14.31
N ASP A 8 29.70 5.51 -15.58
CA ASP A 8 29.65 6.54 -16.61
C ASP A 8 28.64 7.65 -16.27
N ALA A 9 28.97 8.87 -16.67
CA ALA A 9 28.06 10.01 -16.57
C ALA A 9 26.77 9.71 -17.35
N GLY A 10 25.62 9.76 -16.66
CA GLY A 10 24.30 9.43 -17.23
C GLY A 10 23.83 8.00 -16.95
N SER A 11 24.61 7.16 -16.27
CA SER A 11 24.16 5.84 -15.84
C SER A 11 23.09 5.92 -14.73
N VAL A 12 22.08 5.04 -14.79
CA VAL A 12 21.02 4.91 -13.78
C VAL A 12 21.12 3.59 -13.04
N VAL A 13 20.85 3.60 -11.74
CA VAL A 13 20.73 2.38 -10.92
C VAL A 13 19.25 2.03 -10.80
N VAL A 14 18.88 0.82 -11.21
CA VAL A 14 17.50 0.34 -11.04
C VAL A 14 17.29 0.01 -9.54
N PRO A 15 16.24 0.53 -8.90
CA PRO A 15 15.96 0.23 -7.51
C PRO A 15 15.51 -1.23 -7.33
N ALA A 16 15.63 -1.73 -6.11
CA ALA A 16 14.97 -2.97 -5.73
C ALA A 16 13.48 -2.67 -5.52
N THR A 17 12.62 -3.19 -6.40
CA THR A 17 11.18 -2.89 -6.42
C THR A 17 10.37 -4.10 -5.97
N VAL A 18 9.30 -3.84 -5.22
CA VAL A 18 8.25 -4.80 -4.87
C VAL A 18 6.88 -4.19 -5.21
N ARG A 19 5.93 -5.06 -5.57
CA ARG A 19 4.61 -4.68 -6.05
C ARG A 19 3.57 -5.59 -5.42
N ASP A 20 2.46 -4.99 -5.01
CA ASP A 20 1.17 -5.62 -4.80
C ASP A 20 0.16 -4.66 -5.41
N ASP A 21 -0.02 -4.77 -6.73
CA ASP A 21 -0.66 -3.73 -7.54
C ASP A 21 -2.05 -3.36 -6.97
N PRO A 22 -2.41 -2.05 -6.93
CA PRO A 22 -1.68 -0.92 -7.51
C PRO A 22 -0.56 -0.34 -6.61
N VAL A 23 -0.20 -0.99 -5.51
CA VAL A 23 0.83 -0.52 -4.56
C VAL A 23 2.22 -0.93 -5.02
N VAL A 24 3.13 0.06 -5.09
CA VAL A 24 4.52 -0.13 -5.51
C VAL A 24 5.46 0.50 -4.49
N ALA A 25 6.45 -0.25 -4.03
CA ALA A 25 7.56 0.29 -3.24
C ALA A 25 8.89 0.02 -3.92
N ALA A 26 9.80 0.99 -3.86
CA ALA A 26 11.12 0.91 -4.44
C ALA A 26 12.16 1.42 -3.44
N VAL A 27 13.24 0.66 -3.24
CA VAL A 27 14.33 1.02 -2.35
C VAL A 27 15.67 0.97 -3.09
N ALA A 28 16.48 2.01 -2.93
CA ALA A 28 17.76 2.15 -3.59
C ALA A 28 18.81 2.77 -2.65
N THR A 29 20.08 2.41 -2.88
CA THR A 29 21.22 3.06 -2.22
C THR A 29 22.11 3.80 -3.24
N GLY A 30 21.60 4.13 -4.42
CA GLY A 30 22.41 4.71 -5.49
C GLY A 30 23.54 3.80 -5.99
N GLY A 31 23.41 2.48 -5.82
CA GLY A 31 24.40 1.49 -6.26
C GLY A 31 25.53 1.23 -5.26
N THR A 32 25.58 1.94 -4.13
CA THR A 32 26.65 1.79 -3.11
C THR A 32 26.58 0.49 -2.31
N ALA A 33 25.37 -0.07 -2.13
CA ALA A 33 25.13 -1.25 -1.31
C ALA A 33 23.97 -2.11 -1.86
N PRO A 34 24.15 -2.80 -3.01
CA PRO A 34 23.09 -3.63 -3.61
C PRO A 34 22.56 -4.73 -2.68
N ALA A 35 23.42 -5.29 -1.82
CA ALA A 35 23.02 -6.26 -0.81
C ALA A 35 22.02 -5.67 0.21
N LEU A 36 22.19 -4.40 0.60
CA LEU A 36 21.27 -3.71 1.50
C LEU A 36 19.93 -3.44 0.80
N SER A 37 19.93 -2.95 -0.44
CA SER A 37 18.69 -2.78 -1.22
C SER A 37 17.92 -4.10 -1.35
N ARG A 38 18.61 -5.21 -1.60
CA ARG A 38 18.00 -6.55 -1.66
C ARG A 38 17.42 -6.99 -0.31
N HIS A 39 18.10 -6.69 0.80
CA HIS A 39 17.61 -7.01 2.14
C HIS A 39 16.34 -6.21 2.45
N LEU A 40 16.38 -4.88 2.28
CA LEU A 40 15.23 -4.01 2.55
C LEU A 40 14.02 -4.34 1.66
N ARG A 41 14.23 -4.66 0.38
CA ARG A 41 13.14 -5.11 -0.51
C ARG A 41 12.37 -6.30 0.07
N ARG A 42 13.08 -7.28 0.66
CA ARG A 42 12.43 -8.46 1.27
C ARG A 42 11.64 -8.13 2.53
N THR A 43 12.14 -7.20 3.35
CA THR A 43 11.39 -6.72 4.52
C THR A 43 10.11 -6.03 4.09
N ILE A 44 10.21 -5.11 3.12
CA ILE A 44 9.06 -4.37 2.58
C ILE A 44 8.07 -5.32 1.89
N GLU A 45 8.55 -6.35 1.20
CA GLU A 45 7.68 -7.35 0.54
C GLU A 45 6.75 -8.07 1.51
N ALA A 46 7.22 -8.36 2.73
CA ALA A 46 6.35 -8.93 3.77
C ALA A 46 5.29 -7.93 4.23
N ASP A 47 5.67 -6.66 4.43
CA ASP A 47 4.77 -5.61 4.91
C ASP A 47 3.74 -5.17 3.86
N LEU A 48 4.07 -5.29 2.56
CA LEU A 48 3.17 -4.93 1.46
C LEU A 48 2.14 -6.01 1.11
N SER A 49 2.28 -7.22 1.64
CA SER A 49 1.38 -8.32 1.28
C SER A 49 -0.09 -8.01 1.61
N GLY A 50 -0.93 -7.95 0.58
CA GLY A 50 -2.36 -7.63 0.67
C GLY A 50 -2.68 -6.13 0.55
N ALA A 51 -1.67 -5.27 0.40
CA ALA A 51 -1.85 -3.83 0.26
C ALA A 51 -2.57 -3.45 -1.05
N GLY A 52 -2.45 -4.26 -2.10
CA GLY A 52 -3.16 -4.06 -3.36
C GLY A 52 -4.67 -4.10 -3.17
N ALA A 53 -5.17 -5.18 -2.55
CA ALA A 53 -6.58 -5.35 -2.24
C ALA A 53 -7.13 -4.26 -1.30
N MET A 54 -6.31 -3.79 -0.35
CA MET A 54 -6.67 -2.64 0.49
C MET A 54 -6.78 -1.37 -0.34
N ALA A 55 -5.85 -1.11 -1.25
CA ALA A 55 -5.88 0.09 -2.10
C ALA A 55 -7.12 0.12 -3.00
N ASP A 56 -7.48 -1.02 -3.60
CA ASP A 56 -8.68 -1.14 -4.43
C ASP A 56 -9.95 -0.88 -3.61
N LEU A 57 -10.08 -1.49 -2.42
CA LEU A 57 -11.20 -1.27 -1.51
C LEU A 57 -11.34 0.21 -1.12
N LEU A 58 -10.24 0.89 -0.81
CA LEU A 58 -10.28 2.34 -0.50
C LEU A 58 -10.68 3.17 -1.72
N GLY A 59 -10.34 2.75 -2.93
CA GLY A 59 -10.78 3.37 -4.18
C GLY A 59 -12.30 3.32 -4.32
N GLU A 60 -12.90 2.17 -4.05
CA GLU A 60 -14.35 1.98 -4.01
C GLU A 60 -14.99 2.86 -2.93
N ILE A 61 -14.49 2.77 -1.68
CA ILE A 61 -15.02 3.55 -0.56
C ILE A 61 -14.93 5.05 -0.81
N ARG A 62 -13.83 5.55 -1.39
CA ARG A 62 -13.72 6.98 -1.76
C ARG A 62 -14.81 7.40 -2.75
N THR A 63 -15.16 6.52 -3.68
CA THR A 63 -16.22 6.76 -4.67
C THR A 63 -17.59 6.78 -3.99
N ASP A 64 -17.86 5.81 -3.11
CA ASP A 64 -19.13 5.74 -2.35
C ASP A 64 -19.29 6.94 -1.42
N LEU A 65 -18.24 7.30 -0.69
CA LEU A 65 -18.27 8.46 0.21
C LEU A 65 -18.53 9.74 -0.58
N ARG A 66 -17.99 9.92 -1.80
CA ARG A 66 -18.23 11.10 -2.67
C ARG A 66 -19.71 11.36 -2.94
N ALA A 67 -20.54 10.33 -2.97
CA ALA A 67 -21.98 10.47 -3.14
C ALA A 67 -22.72 10.89 -1.85
N ARG A 68 -22.08 10.80 -0.68
CA ARG A 68 -22.66 11.18 0.62
C ARG A 68 -22.39 12.65 0.94
N GLU A 69 -23.29 13.27 1.71
CA GLU A 69 -23.14 14.64 2.23
C GLU A 69 -22.22 14.71 3.47
N LEU A 70 -20.99 14.23 3.33
CA LEU A 70 -19.97 14.27 4.38
C LEU A 70 -18.96 15.39 4.16
N SER A 71 -18.48 15.98 5.26
CA SER A 71 -17.33 16.89 5.27
C SER A 71 -16.04 16.18 4.84
N GLU A 72 -15.02 16.96 4.45
CA GLU A 72 -13.72 16.42 4.09
C GLU A 72 -13.05 15.70 5.27
N SER A 73 -13.23 16.21 6.49
CA SER A 73 -12.71 15.60 7.72
C SER A 73 -13.35 14.24 8.02
N GLU A 74 -14.66 14.11 7.86
CA GLU A 74 -15.36 12.83 8.09
C GLU A 74 -14.90 11.77 7.08
N ARG A 75 -14.76 12.14 5.80
CA ARG A 75 -14.23 11.24 4.76
C ARG A 75 -12.82 10.77 5.08
N ARG A 76 -11.94 11.70 5.50
CA ARG A 76 -10.56 11.35 5.89
C ARG A 76 -10.54 10.41 7.09
N THR A 77 -11.37 10.68 8.10
CA THR A 77 -11.48 9.82 9.28
C THR A 77 -11.94 8.43 8.90
N ALA A 78 -13.01 8.30 8.09
CA ALA A 78 -13.51 7.02 7.61
C ALA A 78 -12.43 6.20 6.88
N ILE A 79 -11.73 6.83 5.92
CA ILE A 79 -10.65 6.18 5.17
C ILE A 79 -9.51 5.72 6.10
N ARG A 80 -9.10 6.57 7.05
CA ARG A 80 -8.06 6.22 8.02
C ARG A 80 -8.49 5.03 8.88
N THR A 81 -9.71 5.04 9.41
CA THR A 81 -10.25 3.95 10.24
C THR A 81 -10.24 2.61 9.49
N VAL A 82 -10.58 2.61 8.20
CA VAL A 82 -10.55 1.38 7.38
C VAL A 82 -9.13 0.84 7.21
N VAL A 83 -8.15 1.70 6.89
CA VAL A 83 -6.75 1.31 6.71
C VAL A 83 -6.13 0.78 8.01
N GLU A 84 -6.48 1.39 9.13
CA GLU A 84 -5.92 1.04 10.44
C GLU A 84 -6.59 -0.20 11.07
N SER A 85 -7.68 -0.71 10.49
CA SER A 85 -8.46 -1.80 11.07
C SER A 85 -7.88 -3.19 10.75
N PRO A 86 -7.42 -3.95 11.77
CA PRO A 86 -6.96 -5.33 11.56
C PRO A 86 -8.08 -6.26 11.04
N ALA A 87 -9.34 -5.95 11.37
CA ALA A 87 -10.49 -6.72 10.90
C ALA A 87 -10.68 -6.59 9.39
N VAL A 88 -10.46 -5.41 8.82
CA VAL A 88 -10.53 -5.20 7.36
C VAL A 88 -9.41 -5.95 6.66
N TRP A 89 -8.17 -5.85 7.15
CA TRP A 89 -7.04 -6.61 6.61
C TRP A 89 -7.30 -8.11 6.62
N LYS A 90 -7.79 -8.65 7.74
CA LYS A 90 -8.18 -10.06 7.84
C LYS A 90 -9.33 -10.40 6.88
N GLY A 91 -10.33 -9.55 6.79
CA GLY A 91 -11.46 -9.72 5.88
C GLY A 91 -11.00 -9.82 4.42
N LEU A 92 -10.04 -9.00 4.01
CA LEU A 92 -9.46 -9.02 2.67
C LEU A 92 -8.68 -10.32 2.39
N GLN A 93 -7.96 -10.86 3.37
CA GLN A 93 -7.31 -12.18 3.25
C GLN A 93 -8.31 -13.31 3.00
N GLU A 94 -9.55 -13.17 3.52
CA GLU A 94 -10.63 -14.12 3.32
C GLU A 94 -11.51 -13.81 2.09
N GLY A 95 -11.26 -12.69 1.40
CA GLY A 95 -11.92 -12.28 0.16
C GLY A 95 -12.51 -10.86 0.19
N VAL A 96 -12.56 -10.22 -0.99
CA VAL A 96 -13.00 -8.82 -1.17
C VAL A 96 -14.35 -8.51 -0.51
N ALA A 97 -15.34 -9.39 -0.67
CA ALA A 97 -16.67 -9.19 -0.10
C ALA A 97 -16.67 -9.15 1.44
N LYS A 98 -15.78 -9.90 2.10
CA LYS A 98 -15.61 -9.85 3.56
C LYS A 98 -14.90 -8.58 3.97
N GLY A 99 -13.82 -8.21 3.29
CA GLY A 99 -13.12 -6.95 3.51
C GLY A 99 -14.04 -5.73 3.43
N ARG A 100 -14.90 -5.67 2.42
CA ARG A 100 -15.90 -4.59 2.26
C ARG A 100 -16.89 -4.53 3.42
N ARG A 101 -17.43 -5.68 3.87
CA ARG A 101 -18.33 -5.72 5.02
C ARG A 101 -17.67 -5.27 6.32
N GLU A 102 -16.41 -5.65 6.55
CA GLU A 102 -15.69 -5.19 7.74
C GLU A 102 -15.38 -3.69 7.65
N ALA A 103 -15.11 -3.17 6.44
CA ALA A 103 -14.90 -1.75 6.24
C ALA A 103 -16.17 -0.93 6.52
N GLU A 104 -17.33 -1.39 6.02
CA GLU A 104 -18.64 -0.81 6.34
C GLU A 104 -18.88 -0.80 7.86
N ARG A 105 -18.66 -1.93 8.53
CA ARG A 105 -18.83 -2.05 9.99
C ARG A 105 -17.96 -1.07 10.77
N VAL A 106 -16.68 -0.89 10.41
CA VAL A 106 -15.81 0.04 11.16
C VAL A 106 -16.12 1.50 10.86
N MET A 107 -16.67 1.81 9.67
CA MET A 107 -17.13 3.16 9.34
C MET A 107 -18.45 3.51 10.03
N GLU A 108 -19.34 2.54 10.27
CA GLU A 108 -20.56 2.75 11.07
C GLU A 108 -20.23 3.02 12.55
N ALA A 109 -19.12 2.47 13.06
CA ALA A 109 -18.73 2.62 14.46
C ALA A 109 -18.14 4.00 14.83
N ILE A 110 -17.90 4.88 13.84
CA ILE A 110 -17.38 6.25 14.05
C ILE A 110 -18.46 7.33 13.90
N GLU A 111 -19.68 6.96 13.50
CA GLU A 111 -20.87 7.83 13.46
C GLU A 111 -21.51 7.96 14.85
#